data_AF-A0A5B8K987-F1
#
_entry.id   AF-A0A5B8K987-F1
#
_cell.length_a   1.000
_cell.length_b   1.000
_cell.length_c   1.000
_cell.angle_alpha   90.00
_cell.angle_beta   90.00
_cell.angle_gamma   90.00
#
_symmetry.space_group_name_H-M   'P 1'
#
loop_
_entity.id
_entity.type
_entity.pdbx_description
1 polymer ?
#
loop_
_entity_poly.entity_id
_entity_poly.type
_entity_poly.pdbx_seq_one_letter_code
_entity_poly.pdbx_strand_id
1 'polypeptide(L)'
;MPSLPGSGPLWALQILFLALIVIAAAGGSVYLARKHHASDGALPDAVFWDGFAGLAIVAPAVLLPSLASPPVGLLLGTLAVTTAALSYRWTPELFRRQAARRAARDAAAADAEAALRHQAALARWQRYELDPACCIDFPAMSDPRRPETSAMLKAMKAAEQQRSGAGRGPASGGYTTAVDRLERALAEAERAAGARHTSSEAAR
;
A
#
# COMPACT_ATOMS: atom_id res chain seq x y z
N MET A 1 9.75 65.58 3.25
CA MET A 1 9.03 64.72 2.27
C MET A 1 10.06 64.08 1.35
N PRO A 2 10.70 62.96 1.71
CA PRO A 2 11.56 62.25 0.79
C PRO A 2 10.70 61.28 -0.04
N SER A 3 10.59 61.59 -1.33
CA SER A 3 10.11 60.69 -2.37
C SER A 3 11.09 59.52 -2.48
N LEU A 4 10.62 58.31 -2.16
CA LEU A 4 11.35 57.06 -2.44
C LEU A 4 11.33 56.81 -3.96
N PRO A 5 12.49 56.83 -4.66
CA PRO A 5 12.57 56.49 -6.06
C PRO A 5 12.84 54.99 -6.20
N GLY A 6 12.11 54.30 -7.09
CA GLY A 6 12.52 52.96 -7.55
C GLY A 6 11.46 51.86 -7.56
N SER A 7 10.25 52.13 -8.06
CA SER A 7 9.25 51.10 -8.37
C SER A 7 9.63 50.35 -9.66
N GLY A 8 10.70 49.57 -9.64
CA GLY A 8 11.12 48.72 -10.75
C GLY A 8 10.44 47.34 -10.77
N PRO A 9 10.48 46.59 -11.89
CA PRO A 9 9.96 45.21 -11.99
C PRO A 9 10.62 44.25 -10.99
N LEU A 10 11.79 44.62 -10.46
CA LEU A 10 12.52 43.89 -9.43
C LEU A 10 11.78 43.84 -8.08
N TRP A 11 11.07 44.90 -7.71
CA TRP A 11 10.27 44.92 -6.47
C TRP A 11 9.05 43.99 -6.57
N ALA A 12 8.39 43.98 -7.74
CA ALA A 12 7.30 43.05 -8.01
C ALA A 12 7.78 41.58 -8.05
N LEU A 13 8.95 41.32 -8.65
CA LEU A 13 9.58 40.00 -8.64
C LEU A 13 9.91 39.54 -7.22
N GLN A 14 10.39 40.45 -6.37
CA GLN A 14 10.72 40.17 -4.97
C GLN A 14 9.48 39.75 -4.15
N ILE A 15 8.35 40.45 -4.34
CA ILE A 15 7.08 40.09 -3.68
C ILE A 15 6.60 38.71 -4.18
N LEU A 16 6.72 38.43 -5.48
CA LEU A 16 6.33 37.14 -6.05
C LEU A 16 7.19 36.00 -5.50
N PHE A 17 8.51 36.22 -5.35
CA PHE A 17 9.43 35.23 -4.79
C PHE A 17 9.14 34.96 -3.30
N LEU A 18 8.85 36.01 -2.52
CA LEU A 18 8.41 35.90 -1.13
C LEU A 18 7.09 35.13 -1.02
N ALA A 19 6.10 35.44 -1.87
CA ALA A 19 4.83 34.73 -1.91
C ALA A 19 5.02 33.25 -2.25
N LEU A 20 5.89 32.93 -3.23
CA LEU A 20 6.23 31.55 -3.59
C LEU A 20 6.89 30.79 -2.44
N ILE A 21 7.83 31.43 -1.72
CA ILE A 21 8.49 30.85 -0.54
C ILE A 21 7.46 30.58 0.57
N VAL A 22 6.57 31.53 0.85
CA VAL A 22 5.50 31.37 1.85
C VAL A 22 4.57 30.22 1.49
N ILE A 23 4.15 30.13 0.22
CA ILE A 23 3.30 29.05 -0.28
C ILE A 23 4.02 27.70 -0.14
N ALA A 24 5.28 27.60 -0.57
CA ALA A 24 6.04 26.36 -0.53
C ALA A 24 6.35 25.91 0.91
N ALA A 25 6.71 26.84 1.81
CA ALA A 25 7.01 26.54 3.20
C ALA A 25 5.77 26.14 4.00
N ALA A 26 4.66 26.90 3.86
CA ALA A 26 3.40 26.58 4.53
C ALA A 26 2.80 25.27 3.99
N GLY A 27 2.76 25.09 2.68
CA GLY A 27 2.25 23.88 2.04
C GLY A 27 3.09 22.64 2.35
N GLY A 28 4.43 22.77 2.29
CA GLY A 28 5.37 21.71 2.62
C GLY A 28 5.30 21.27 4.07
N SER A 29 5.22 22.22 5.01
CA SER A 29 5.10 21.94 6.45
C SER A 29 3.81 21.20 6.79
N VAL A 30 2.66 21.66 6.28
CA VAL A 30 1.35 21.00 6.52
C VAL A 30 1.32 19.60 5.90
N TYR A 31 1.93 19.44 4.73
CA TYR A 31 2.04 18.15 4.05
C TYR A 31 2.92 17.16 4.84
N LEU A 32 4.08 17.61 5.32
CA LEU A 32 5.03 16.81 6.10
C LEU A 32 4.49 16.43 7.48
N ALA A 33 3.95 17.41 8.22
CA ALA A 33 3.35 17.20 9.54
C ALA A 33 2.23 16.15 9.47
N ARG A 34 1.41 16.17 8.42
CA ARG A 34 0.33 15.19 8.25
C ARG A 34 0.80 13.84 7.73
N LYS A 35 1.83 13.81 6.87
CA LYS A 35 2.49 12.56 6.42
C LYS A 35 3.08 11.81 7.61
N HIS A 36 3.69 12.52 8.54
CA HIS A 36 4.21 11.93 9.78
C HIS A 36 3.09 11.49 10.72
N HIS A 37 2.00 12.27 10.87
CA HIS A 37 0.81 11.81 11.61
C HIS A 37 0.15 10.54 11.04
N ALA A 38 0.20 10.33 9.72
CA ALA A 38 -0.36 9.16 9.06
C ALA A 38 0.58 7.94 9.06
N SER A 39 1.81 8.10 9.55
CA SER A 39 2.76 7.00 9.74
C SER A 39 2.63 6.56 11.20
N ASP A 40 2.15 5.33 11.44
CA ASP A 40 1.76 4.73 12.73
C ASP A 40 2.87 4.65 13.83
N GLY A 41 3.95 5.43 13.70
CA GLY A 41 5.06 5.47 14.65
C GLY A 41 5.90 6.75 14.60
N ALA A 42 5.43 7.84 13.98
CA ALA A 42 6.14 9.11 14.08
C ALA A 42 6.02 9.66 15.51
N LEU A 43 7.16 9.85 16.17
CA LEU A 43 7.20 10.49 17.49
C LEU A 43 6.50 11.86 17.40
N PRO A 44 5.74 12.26 18.44
CA PRO A 44 5.07 13.57 18.50
C PRO A 44 5.99 14.75 18.14
N ASP A 45 7.28 14.60 18.45
CA ASP A 45 8.32 15.58 18.19
C ASP A 45 8.55 15.85 16.69
N ALA A 46 8.40 14.86 15.81
CA ALA A 46 8.60 15.06 14.37
C ALA A 46 7.52 15.98 13.77
N VAL A 47 6.28 15.82 14.22
CA VAL A 47 5.15 16.68 13.82
C VAL A 47 5.36 18.10 14.36
N PHE A 48 5.83 18.22 15.61
CA PHE A 48 6.18 19.49 16.21
C PHE A 48 7.29 20.21 15.42
N TRP A 49 8.39 19.51 15.10
CA TRP A 49 9.51 20.09 14.37
C TRP A 49 9.14 20.52 12.95
N ASP A 50 8.30 19.77 12.24
CA ASP A 50 7.80 20.15 10.91
C ASP A 50 6.89 21.38 10.96
N GLY A 51 6.01 21.47 11.96
CA GLY A 51 5.15 22.62 12.19
C GLY A 51 5.97 23.86 12.60
N PHE A 52 6.93 23.68 13.50
CA PHE A 52 7.84 24.73 13.96
C PHE A 52 8.74 25.24 12.83
N ALA A 53 9.33 24.35 12.02
CA ALA A 53 10.15 24.74 10.88
C ALA A 53 9.34 25.52 9.84
N GLY A 54 8.10 25.09 9.56
CA GLY A 54 7.18 25.83 8.69
C GLY A 54 6.87 27.22 9.23
N LEU A 55 6.51 27.33 10.51
CA LEU A 55 6.22 28.60 11.18
C LEU A 55 7.45 29.52 11.23
N ALA A 56 8.64 28.97 11.50
CA ALA A 56 9.89 29.70 11.57
C ALA A 56 10.33 30.29 10.22
N ILE A 57 9.88 29.71 9.09
CA ILE A 57 10.11 30.25 7.74
C ILE A 57 9.02 31.25 7.35
N VAL A 58 7.75 30.93 7.63
CA VAL A 58 6.60 31.78 7.27
C VAL A 58 6.55 33.07 8.10
N ALA A 59 6.84 33.00 9.40
CA ALA A 59 6.78 34.15 10.30
C ALA A 59 7.69 35.30 9.83
N PRO A 60 9.00 35.14 9.59
CA PRO A 60 9.84 36.24 9.10
C PRO A 60 9.47 36.66 7.67
N ALA A 61 9.04 35.74 6.80
CA ALA A 61 8.64 36.04 5.44
C ALA A 61 7.35 36.90 5.35
N VAL A 62 6.49 36.84 6.37
CA VAL A 62 5.28 37.68 6.49
C VAL A 62 5.55 38.93 7.32
N LEU A 63 6.33 38.83 8.41
CA LEU A 63 6.62 39.94 9.31
C LEU A 63 7.51 41.01 8.67
N LEU A 64 8.59 40.63 7.98
CA LEU A 64 9.54 41.59 7.39
C LEU A 64 8.86 42.53 6.36
N PRO A 65 8.01 42.04 5.43
CA PRO A 65 7.29 42.93 4.51
C PRO A 65 6.18 43.76 5.18
N SER A 66 5.61 43.25 6.28
CA SER A 66 4.56 43.96 7.02
C SER A 66 5.08 45.23 7.72
N LEU A 67 6.35 45.25 8.14
CA LEU A 67 6.99 46.46 8.68
C LEU A 67 7.24 47.52 7.59
N ALA A 68 7.40 47.11 6.33
CA ALA A 68 7.61 48.02 5.21
C ALA A 68 6.28 48.56 4.63
N SER A 69 5.22 47.74 4.61
CA SER A 69 3.88 48.17 4.17
C SER A 69 2.76 47.32 4.79
N PRO A 70 1.82 47.93 5.56
CA PRO A 70 0.72 47.20 6.19
C PRO A 70 -0.17 46.34 5.26
N PRO A 71 -0.54 46.77 4.03
CA PRO A 71 -1.41 45.96 3.17
C PRO A 71 -0.70 44.73 2.60
N VAL A 72 0.62 44.74 2.45
CA VAL A 72 1.40 43.60 1.92
C VAL A 72 1.47 42.47 2.96
N GLY A 73 1.60 42.81 4.24
CA GLY A 73 1.53 41.81 5.33
C GLY A 73 0.17 41.11 5.40
N LEU A 74 -0.93 41.85 5.23
CA LEU A 74 -2.28 41.30 5.18
C LEU A 74 -2.49 40.36 3.98
N LEU A 75 -2.01 40.74 2.80
CA LEU A 75 -2.09 39.89 1.60
C LEU A 75 -1.28 38.60 1.76
N LEU A 76 -0.04 38.68 2.26
CA LEU A 76 0.80 37.49 2.48
C LEU A 76 0.24 36.59 3.61
N GLY A 77 -0.31 37.18 4.67
CA GLY A 77 -0.95 36.43 5.76
C GLY A 77 -2.21 35.67 5.31
N THR A 78 -3.09 36.34 4.56
CA THR A 78 -4.29 35.68 4.00
C THR A 78 -3.93 34.59 2.98
N LEU A 79 -2.89 34.80 2.18
CA LEU A 79 -2.35 33.79 1.26
C LEU A 79 -1.80 32.57 2.01
N ALA A 80 -1.09 32.78 3.11
CA ALA A 80 -0.59 31.69 3.95
C ALA A 80 -1.73 30.88 4.58
N VAL A 81 -2.75 31.55 5.14
CA VAL A 81 -3.92 30.91 5.76
C VAL A 81 -4.74 30.12 4.74
N THR A 82 -4.99 30.70 3.56
CA THR A 82 -5.76 30.03 2.50
C THR A 82 -5.02 28.83 1.92
N THR A 83 -3.71 28.94 1.70
CA THR A 83 -2.85 27.83 1.24
C THR A 83 -2.79 26.69 2.26
N ALA A 84 -2.69 27.03 3.55
CA ALA A 84 -2.73 26.05 4.63
C ALA A 84 -4.09 25.34 4.69
N ALA A 85 -5.20 26.08 4.59
CA ALA A 85 -6.54 25.52 4.60
C ALA A 85 -6.83 24.61 3.39
N LEU A 86 -6.38 25.01 2.18
CA LEU A 86 -6.49 24.21 0.96
C LEU A 86 -5.64 22.93 1.04
N SER A 87 -4.38 23.04 1.50
CA SER A 87 -3.50 21.88 1.71
C SER A 87 -4.08 20.91 2.74
N TYR A 88 -4.69 21.41 3.81
CA TYR A 88 -5.36 20.61 4.83
C TYR A 88 -6.60 19.88 4.30
N ARG A 89 -7.33 20.47 3.35
CA ARG A 89 -8.49 19.81 2.72
C ARG A 89 -8.11 18.77 1.67
N TRP A 90 -6.97 18.91 0.99
CA TRP A 90 -6.57 18.02 -0.11
C TRP A 90 -5.71 16.82 0.33
N THR A 91 -5.05 16.93 1.48
CA THR A 91 -4.24 15.84 2.05
C THR A 91 -4.99 14.52 2.33
N PRO A 92 -6.24 14.47 2.85
CA PRO A 92 -6.89 13.20 3.15
C PRO A 92 -7.18 12.38 1.90
N GLU A 93 -7.49 13.05 0.78
CA GLU A 93 -7.74 12.38 -0.49
C GLU A 93 -6.47 11.75 -1.08
N LEU A 94 -5.33 12.45 -0.94
CA LEU A 94 -4.05 11.94 -1.40
C LEU A 94 -3.58 10.74 -0.58
N PHE A 95 -3.66 10.79 0.75
CA PHE A 95 -3.30 9.66 1.60
C PHE A 95 -4.24 8.48 1.40
N ARG A 96 -5.55 8.71 1.24
CA ARG A 96 -6.51 7.64 0.91
C ARG A 96 -6.15 6.95 -0.41
N ARG A 97 -5.79 7.72 -1.44
CA ARG A 97 -5.32 7.16 -2.72
C ARG A 97 -4.02 6.40 -2.59
N GLN A 98 -3.07 6.90 -1.79
CA GLN A 98 -1.80 6.21 -1.56
C GLN A 98 -1.99 4.92 -0.76
N ALA A 99 -2.82 4.93 0.29
CA ALA A 99 -3.18 3.76 1.08
C ALA A 99 -3.89 2.71 0.21
N ALA A 100 -4.84 3.13 -0.63
CA ALA A 100 -5.49 2.23 -1.59
C ALA A 100 -4.49 1.63 -2.59
N ARG A 101 -3.51 2.41 -3.09
CA ARG A 101 -2.44 1.90 -3.96
C ARG A 101 -1.50 0.92 -3.25
N ARG A 102 -1.17 1.17 -1.97
CA ARG A 102 -0.36 0.25 -1.15
C ARG A 102 -1.13 -1.05 -0.92
N ALA A 103 -2.36 -0.96 -0.42
CA ALA A 103 -3.23 -2.13 -0.23
C ALA A 103 -3.41 -2.95 -1.52
N ALA A 104 -3.56 -2.30 -2.68
CA ALA A 104 -3.64 -3.00 -3.96
C ALA A 104 -2.34 -3.73 -4.33
N ARG A 105 -1.17 -3.15 -4.03
CA ARG A 105 0.13 -3.81 -4.24
C ARG A 105 0.34 -4.98 -3.29
N ASP A 106 -0.01 -4.81 -2.02
CA ASP A 106 0.11 -5.86 -1.00
C ASP A 106 -0.81 -7.03 -1.35
N ALA A 107 -2.05 -6.75 -1.79
CA ALA A 107 -2.98 -7.77 -2.26
C ALA A 107 -2.47 -8.49 -3.53
N ALA A 108 -1.90 -7.75 -4.49
CA ALA A 108 -1.30 -8.35 -5.69
C ALA A 108 -0.07 -9.23 -5.35
N ALA A 109 0.74 -8.83 -4.37
CA ALA A 109 1.86 -9.64 -3.90
C ALA A 109 1.38 -10.93 -3.21
N ALA A 110 0.34 -10.83 -2.37
CA ALA A 110 -0.28 -12.00 -1.73
C ALA A 110 -0.91 -12.96 -2.76
N ASP A 111 -1.57 -12.44 -3.80
CA ASP A 111 -2.11 -13.25 -4.90
C ASP A 111 -1.00 -13.95 -5.70
N ALA A 112 0.12 -13.27 -5.95
CA ALA A 112 1.28 -13.85 -6.62
C ALA A 112 1.90 -14.99 -5.79
N GLU A 113 2.05 -14.79 -4.48
CA GLU A 113 2.51 -15.84 -3.56
C GLU A 113 1.53 -17.04 -3.54
N ALA A 114 0.23 -16.78 -3.46
CA ALA A 114 -0.79 -17.82 -3.54
C ALA A 114 -0.75 -18.58 -4.88
N ALA A 115 -0.40 -17.91 -5.98
CA ALA A 115 -0.22 -18.57 -7.28
C ALA A 115 0.96 -19.54 -7.30
N LEU A 116 2.08 -19.18 -6.68
CA LEU A 116 3.23 -20.07 -6.55
C LEU A 116 2.88 -21.31 -5.69
N ARG A 117 2.18 -21.11 -4.58
CA ARG A 117 1.71 -22.20 -3.71
C ARG A 117 0.74 -23.14 -4.43
N HIS A 118 -0.21 -22.57 -5.18
CA HIS A 118 -1.13 -23.36 -6.01
C HIS A 118 -0.38 -24.21 -7.04
N GLN A 119 0.58 -23.62 -7.76
CA GLN A 119 1.40 -24.36 -8.73
C GLN A 119 2.21 -25.49 -8.06
N ALA A 120 2.76 -25.25 -6.87
CA ALA A 120 3.48 -26.28 -6.12
C ALA A 120 2.56 -27.42 -5.66
N ALA A 121 1.34 -27.11 -5.23
CA ALA A 121 0.33 -28.11 -4.89
C ALA A 121 -0.09 -28.94 -6.11
N LEU A 122 -0.33 -28.29 -7.25
CA LEU A 122 -0.66 -28.97 -8.52
C LEU A 122 0.48 -29.86 -9.00
N ALA A 123 1.73 -29.38 -8.96
CA ALA A 123 2.89 -30.17 -9.36
C ALA A 123 3.05 -31.43 -8.50
N ARG A 124 2.70 -31.35 -7.22
CA ARG A 124 2.74 -32.50 -6.32
C ARG A 124 1.62 -33.50 -6.61
N TRP A 125 0.40 -33.01 -6.79
CA TRP A 125 -0.72 -33.86 -7.21
C TRP A 125 -0.45 -34.54 -8.56
N GLN A 126 0.12 -33.81 -9.52
CA GLN A 126 0.51 -34.34 -10.83
C GLN A 126 1.50 -35.49 -10.73
N ARG A 127 2.40 -35.52 -9.73
CA ARG A 127 3.28 -36.68 -9.52
C ARG A 127 2.49 -37.93 -9.19
N TYR A 128 1.46 -37.83 -8.34
CA TYR A 128 0.63 -38.99 -7.99
C TYR A 128 -0.19 -39.53 -9.17
N GLU A 129 -0.53 -38.69 -10.15
CA GLU A 129 -1.30 -39.09 -11.34
C GLU A 129 -0.45 -39.51 -12.54
N LEU A 130 0.71 -38.86 -12.73
CA LEU A 130 1.52 -39.03 -13.94
C LEU A 130 2.71 -39.99 -13.73
N ASP A 131 3.14 -40.23 -12.50
CA ASP A 131 4.21 -41.19 -12.21
C ASP A 131 3.61 -42.60 -12.00
N PRO A 132 3.93 -43.58 -12.86
CA PRO A 132 3.44 -44.96 -12.72
C PRO A 132 3.77 -45.59 -11.37
N ALA A 133 4.93 -45.26 -10.77
CA ALA A 133 5.31 -45.80 -9.46
C ALA A 133 4.36 -45.26 -8.37
N CYS A 134 4.10 -43.96 -8.37
CA CYS A 134 3.18 -43.35 -7.41
C CYS A 134 1.73 -43.83 -7.59
N CYS A 135 1.28 -44.09 -8.83
CA CYS A 135 -0.04 -44.67 -9.09
C CYS A 135 -0.20 -46.08 -8.50
N ILE A 136 0.87 -46.89 -8.52
CA ILE A 136 0.89 -48.24 -7.97
C ILE A 136 0.95 -48.20 -6.44
N ASP A 137 1.81 -47.33 -5.89
CA ASP A 137 2.05 -47.25 -4.44
C ASP A 137 0.88 -46.55 -3.71
N PHE A 138 0.23 -45.57 -4.35
CA PHE A 138 -0.80 -44.73 -3.74
C PHE A 138 -2.08 -44.63 -4.58
N PRO A 139 -2.74 -45.74 -4.96
CA PRO A 139 -3.93 -45.72 -5.82
C PRO A 139 -5.11 -44.96 -5.21
N ALA A 140 -5.13 -44.81 -3.88
CA ALA A 140 -6.15 -44.04 -3.16
C ALA A 140 -6.11 -42.52 -3.50
N MET A 141 -4.97 -41.98 -3.95
CA MET A 141 -4.86 -40.57 -4.38
C MET A 141 -5.60 -40.29 -5.69
N SER A 142 -5.82 -41.29 -6.52
CA SER A 142 -6.51 -41.16 -7.81
C SER A 142 -7.96 -41.66 -7.78
N ASP A 143 -8.44 -42.19 -6.65
CA ASP A 143 -9.81 -42.69 -6.51
C ASP A 143 -10.79 -41.57 -6.10
N PRO A 144 -11.67 -41.07 -6.99
CA PRO A 144 -12.62 -40.01 -6.67
C PRO A 144 -13.74 -40.45 -5.72
N ARG A 145 -13.90 -41.76 -5.46
CA ARG A 145 -14.89 -42.29 -4.51
C ARG A 145 -14.46 -42.06 -3.06
N ARG A 146 -13.16 -41.82 -2.82
CA ARG A 146 -12.66 -41.48 -1.50
C ARG A 146 -13.08 -40.04 -1.15
N PRO A 147 -13.68 -39.82 0.03
CA PRO A 147 -14.15 -38.49 0.40
C PRO A 147 -13.01 -37.47 0.44
N GLU A 148 -11.81 -37.86 0.87
CA GLU A 148 -10.61 -37.01 0.96
C GLU A 148 -10.13 -36.58 -0.43
N THR A 149 -9.99 -37.53 -1.36
CA THR A 149 -9.61 -37.26 -2.75
C THR A 149 -10.65 -36.39 -3.46
N SER A 150 -11.94 -36.68 -3.25
CA SER A 150 -13.02 -35.86 -3.80
C SER A 150 -13.01 -34.42 -3.24
N ALA A 151 -12.65 -34.25 -1.96
CA ALA A 151 -12.54 -32.95 -1.31
C ALA A 151 -11.34 -32.16 -1.86
N MET A 152 -10.21 -32.83 -2.08
CA MET A 152 -9.04 -32.25 -2.75
C MET A 152 -9.38 -31.77 -4.17
N LEU A 153 -10.01 -32.60 -4.99
CA LEU A 153 -10.41 -32.23 -6.36
C LEU A 153 -11.41 -31.05 -6.38
N LYS A 154 -12.35 -31.02 -5.43
CA LYS A 154 -13.27 -29.88 -5.26
C LYS A 154 -12.53 -28.60 -4.85
N ALA A 155 -11.58 -28.70 -3.92
CA ALA A 155 -10.78 -27.56 -3.49
C ALA A 155 -9.89 -27.03 -4.62
N MET A 156 -9.34 -27.92 -5.45
CA MET A 156 -8.56 -27.57 -6.64
C MET A 156 -9.42 -26.80 -7.66
N LYS A 157 -10.62 -27.30 -7.96
CA LYS A 157 -11.58 -26.61 -8.83
C LYS A 157 -11.98 -25.25 -8.26
N ALA A 158 -12.21 -25.16 -6.95
CA ALA A 158 -12.54 -23.90 -6.29
C ALA A 158 -11.40 -22.87 -6.39
N ALA A 159 -10.15 -23.29 -6.20
CA ALA A 159 -8.98 -22.42 -6.37
C ALA A 159 -8.85 -21.91 -7.82
N GLU A 160 -9.07 -22.76 -8.82
CA GLU A 160 -9.01 -22.35 -10.24
C GLU A 160 -10.13 -21.38 -10.63
N GLN A 161 -11.34 -21.56 -10.06
CA GLN A 161 -12.44 -20.62 -10.25
C GLN A 161 -12.11 -19.24 -9.67
N GLN A 162 -11.51 -19.19 -8.48
CA GLN A 162 -11.09 -17.93 -7.87
C GLN A 162 -9.97 -17.26 -8.69
N ARG A 163 -9.03 -18.04 -9.23
CA ARG A 163 -7.96 -17.54 -10.12
C ARG A 163 -8.52 -16.90 -11.40
N SER A 164 -9.50 -17.55 -12.02
CA SER A 164 -10.16 -17.06 -13.23
C SER A 164 -11.05 -15.83 -12.97
N GLY A 165 -11.63 -15.73 -11.77
CA GLY A 165 -12.44 -14.60 -11.31
C GLY A 165 -11.63 -13.39 -10.82
N ALA A 166 -10.40 -13.60 -10.35
CA ALA A 166 -9.52 -12.56 -9.80
C ALA A 166 -9.18 -11.44 -10.80
N GLY A 167 -9.29 -11.69 -12.11
CA GLY A 167 -9.12 -10.66 -13.14
C GLY A 167 -10.27 -9.65 -13.27
N ARG A 168 -11.38 -9.81 -12.52
CA ARG A 168 -12.64 -9.07 -12.74
C ARG A 168 -13.02 -8.11 -11.60
N GLY A 169 -12.17 -7.92 -10.60
CA GLY A 169 -12.42 -7.01 -9.47
C GLY A 169 -11.23 -6.90 -8.51
N PRO A 170 -11.29 -6.02 -7.49
CA PRO A 170 -10.23 -5.91 -6.50
C PRO A 170 -10.00 -7.26 -5.79
N ALA A 171 -8.72 -7.63 -5.65
CA ALA A 171 -8.27 -8.87 -5.03
C ALA A 171 -8.94 -9.08 -3.65
N SER A 172 -9.90 -9.99 -3.59
CA SER A 172 -10.80 -10.15 -2.45
C SER A 172 -10.30 -11.14 -1.39
N GLY A 173 -9.01 -11.54 -1.42
CA GLY A 173 -8.44 -12.55 -0.51
C GLY A 173 -9.05 -13.96 -0.64
N GLY A 174 -10.07 -14.13 -1.49
CA GLY A 174 -10.75 -15.39 -1.74
C GLY A 174 -9.86 -16.42 -2.42
N TYR A 175 -8.92 -15.98 -3.27
CA TYR A 175 -7.96 -16.86 -3.91
C TYR A 175 -6.98 -17.47 -2.90
N THR A 176 -6.32 -16.64 -2.08
CA THR A 176 -5.42 -17.10 -1.01
C THR A 176 -6.10 -18.13 -0.09
N THR A 177 -7.32 -17.83 0.35
CA THR A 177 -8.10 -18.74 1.21
C THR A 177 -8.44 -20.06 0.49
N ALA A 178 -8.71 -20.03 -0.81
CA ALA A 178 -8.98 -21.22 -1.60
C ALA A 178 -7.73 -22.09 -1.78
N VAL A 179 -6.56 -21.47 -1.99
CA VAL A 179 -5.28 -22.18 -2.05
C VAL A 179 -4.95 -22.83 -0.70
N ASP A 180 -5.17 -22.14 0.42
CA ASP A 180 -4.97 -22.71 1.77
C ASP A 180 -5.89 -23.91 2.06
N ARG A 181 -7.11 -23.91 1.47
CA ARG A 181 -8.03 -25.06 1.55
C ARG A 181 -7.56 -26.21 0.66
N LEU A 182 -7.05 -25.92 -0.53
CA LEU A 182 -6.46 -26.91 -1.42
C LEU A 182 -5.26 -27.61 -0.76
N GLU A 183 -4.32 -26.86 -0.19
CA GLU A 183 -3.14 -27.42 0.47
C GLU A 183 -3.52 -28.32 1.66
N ARG A 184 -4.53 -27.94 2.44
CA ARG A 184 -5.05 -28.77 3.53
C ARG A 184 -5.76 -30.03 3.05
N ALA A 185 -6.60 -29.92 2.02
CA ALA A 185 -7.29 -31.08 1.45
C ALA A 185 -6.31 -32.07 0.81
N LEU A 186 -5.29 -31.56 0.10
CA LEU A 186 -4.18 -32.36 -0.42
C LEU A 186 -3.43 -33.06 0.73
N ALA A 187 -3.18 -32.34 1.83
CA ALA A 187 -2.54 -32.90 3.01
C ALA A 187 -3.33 -34.00 3.71
N GLU A 188 -4.66 -33.89 3.70
CA GLU A 188 -5.56 -34.91 4.23
C GLU A 188 -5.59 -36.14 3.32
N ALA A 189 -5.67 -35.95 2.00
CA ALA A 189 -5.64 -37.03 1.02
C ALA A 189 -4.31 -37.81 1.08
N GLU A 190 -3.16 -37.13 1.13
CA GLU A 190 -1.85 -37.78 1.26
C GLU A 190 -1.71 -38.58 2.57
N ARG A 191 -2.31 -38.10 3.67
CA ARG A 191 -2.32 -38.84 4.95
C ARG A 191 -3.20 -40.08 4.87
N ALA A 192 -4.40 -39.94 4.31
CA ALA A 192 -5.33 -41.06 4.14
C ALA A 192 -4.77 -42.14 3.19
N ALA A 193 -3.98 -41.73 2.20
CA ALA A 193 -3.30 -42.61 1.26
C ALA A 193 -1.97 -43.18 1.80
N GLY A 194 -1.49 -42.73 2.96
CA GLY A 194 -0.22 -43.19 3.56
C GLY A 194 1.07 -42.59 2.97
N ALA A 195 0.98 -41.70 1.97
CA ALA A 195 2.12 -41.11 1.26
C ALA A 195 2.99 -40.18 2.14
N ARG A 196 2.45 -39.63 3.23
CA ARG A 196 3.24 -38.82 4.18
C ARG A 196 4.15 -39.63 5.09
N HIS A 197 3.80 -40.88 5.37
CA HIS A 197 4.61 -41.73 6.22
C HIS A 197 5.87 -42.23 5.47
N THR A 198 5.72 -42.59 4.20
CA THR A 198 6.82 -43.06 3.34
C THR A 198 7.84 -41.95 3.00
N SER A 199 7.38 -40.72 2.78
CA SER A 199 8.26 -39.57 2.53
C SER A 199 9.09 -39.15 3.75
N SER A 200 8.62 -39.43 4.98
CA SER A 200 9.41 -39.22 6.21
C SER A 200 10.43 -40.31 6.46
N GLU A 201 10.20 -41.54 6.00
CA GLU A 201 11.15 -42.67 6.13
C GLU A 201 12.25 -42.60 5.06
N ALA A 202 11.93 -42.20 3.83
CA ALA A 202 12.93 -42.06 2.76
C ALA A 202 13.91 -40.88 2.95
N ALA A 203 13.64 -39.98 3.90
CA ALA A 203 14.48 -38.83 4.22
C ALA A 203 15.41 -39.05 5.43
N ARG A 204 15.40 -40.24 6.05
CA ARG A 204 16.34 -40.67 7.10
C ARG A 204 17.37 -41.64 6.55
#